data_AF-A0A246E3F2-F1
#
_entry.id   AF-A0A246E3F2-F1
#
_cell.length_a   1.000
_cell.length_b   1.000
_cell.length_c   1.000
_cell.angle_alpha   90.00
_cell.angle_beta   90.00
_cell.angle_gamma   90.00
#
_symmetry.space_group_name_H-M   'P 1'
#
loop_
_entity.id
_entity.type
_entity.pdbx_description
1 polymer ?
#
loop_
_entity_poly.entity_id
_entity_poly.type
_entity_poly.pdbx_seq_one_letter_code
_entity_poly.pdbx_strand_id
1 'polypeptide(L)'
;TMYRVAKNSRVIHSLLDAVRNGKQVTVVVELKARFDEENNINWARRMTEAGIEVIFGLQTLKIHSKLCLITRQEKGKIQKFAHIGTGNFNEKTARVYTDMSLFTCHSEICDEVDQVFEFIQYSYKPFQFN
;
A
#
# COMPACT_ATOMS: atom_id res chain seq x y z
N THR A 1 1.63 -0.14 -0.51
CA THR A 1 2.49 0.88 0.11
C THR A 1 2.47 2.13 -0.73
N MET A 2 2.08 3.26 -0.13
CA MET A 2 1.99 4.53 -0.87
C MET A 2 3.16 5.43 -0.49
N TYR A 3 4.06 5.65 -1.44
CA TYR A 3 5.08 6.69 -1.36
C TYR A 3 4.65 7.86 -2.24
N ARG A 4 4.36 9.01 -1.61
CA ARG A 4 4.02 10.29 -2.25
C ARG A 4 2.79 10.23 -3.15
N VAL A 5 1.66 10.69 -2.60
CA VAL A 5 0.40 10.73 -3.34
C VAL A 5 0.38 11.92 -4.30
N ALA A 6 0.17 11.67 -5.59
CA ALA A 6 -0.16 12.76 -6.53
C ALA A 6 -1.46 13.46 -6.09
N LYS A 7 -1.55 14.79 -6.21
CA LYS A 7 -2.72 15.60 -5.80
C LYS A 7 -4.08 15.06 -6.31
N ASN A 8 -4.10 14.37 -7.45
CA ASN A 8 -5.28 13.70 -8.03
C ASN A 8 -4.97 12.23 -8.39
N SER A 9 -4.46 11.44 -7.44
CA SER A 9 -4.15 10.02 -7.69
C SER A 9 -5.43 9.22 -7.89
N ARG A 10 -5.57 8.55 -9.04
CA ARG A 10 -6.70 7.64 -9.29
C ARG A 10 -6.72 6.48 -8.31
N VAL A 11 -5.55 6.07 -7.84
CA VAL A 11 -5.40 5.01 -6.82
C VAL A 11 -6.12 5.40 -5.53
N ILE A 12 -5.95 6.62 -5.02
CA ILE A 12 -6.69 7.05 -3.82
C ILE A 12 -8.19 7.03 -4.05
N HIS A 13 -8.67 7.53 -5.19
CA HIS A 13 -10.09 7.51 -5.48
C HIS A 13 -10.65 6.08 -5.47
N SER A 14 -9.93 5.14 -6.07
CA SER A 14 -10.30 3.72 -6.02
C SER A 14 -10.32 3.14 -4.60
N LEU A 15 -9.38 3.55 -3.73
CA LEU A 15 -9.37 3.12 -2.32
C LEU A 15 -10.54 3.71 -1.54
N LEU A 16 -10.88 4.98 -1.76
CA LEU A 16 -12.06 5.62 -1.16
C LEU A 16 -13.36 4.94 -1.59
N ASP A 17 -13.47 4.62 -2.88
CA ASP A 17 -14.64 3.89 -3.39
C ASP A 17 -14.68 2.45 -2.87
N ALA A 18 -13.53 1.80 -2.64
CA ALA A 18 -13.48 0.50 -2.00
C ALA A 18 -14.05 0.55 -0.57
N VAL A 19 -13.67 1.56 0.23
CA VAL A 19 -14.23 1.76 1.59
C VAL A 19 -15.73 2.04 1.52
N ARG A 20 -16.19 2.92 0.62
CA ARG A 20 -17.62 3.19 0.42
C ARG A 20 -18.42 1.94 0.06
N ASN A 21 -17.80 0.99 -0.62
CA ASN A 21 -18.36 -0.32 -0.95
C ASN A 21 -18.18 -1.37 0.16
N GLY A 22 -17.89 -0.95 1.39
CA GLY A 22 -17.80 -1.81 2.57
C GLY A 22 -16.54 -2.68 2.64
N LYS A 23 -15.50 -2.37 1.87
CA LYS A 23 -14.23 -3.11 1.94
C LYS A 23 -13.35 -2.53 3.04
N GLN A 24 -12.65 -3.40 3.75
CA GLN A 24 -11.57 -3.00 4.63
C GLN A 24 -10.38 -2.58 3.77
N VAL A 25 -9.85 -1.39 4.03
CA VAL A 25 -8.75 -0.82 3.25
C VAL A 25 -7.72 -0.26 4.21
N THR A 26 -6.49 -0.73 4.05
CA THR A 26 -5.34 -0.30 4.86
C THR A 26 -4.28 0.29 3.94
N VAL A 27 -3.74 1.45 4.32
CA VAL A 27 -2.71 2.18 3.56
C VAL A 27 -1.54 2.51 4.45
N VAL A 28 -0.35 2.08 4.02
CA VAL A 28 0.92 2.49 4.64
C VAL A 28 1.37 3.83 4.03
N VAL A 29 1.60 4.82 4.91
CA VAL A 29 2.09 6.16 4.56
C VAL A 29 3.42 6.44 5.25
N GLU A 30 4.41 6.90 4.48
CA GLU A 30 5.68 7.38 5.00
C GLU A 30 5.62 8.90 5.21
N LEU A 31 5.68 9.36 6.46
CA LEU A 31 5.59 10.79 6.78
C LEU A 31 6.84 11.55 6.32
N LYS A 32 8.03 10.99 6.56
CA LYS A 32 9.34 11.62 6.27
C LYS A 32 9.82 11.40 4.84
N ALA A 33 9.03 11.82 3.86
CA ALA A 33 9.56 12.10 2.53
C ALA A 33 10.11 13.54 2.52
N ARG A 34 11.40 13.72 2.23
CA ARG A 34 12.02 15.06 2.19
C ARG A 34 11.16 15.98 1.31
N PHE A 35 10.68 17.09 1.88
CA PHE A 35 9.88 18.16 1.24
C PHE A 35 8.37 17.92 1.04
N ASP A 36 7.75 16.84 1.54
CA ASP A 36 6.28 16.59 1.37
C ASP A 36 5.50 16.25 2.65
N GLU A 37 6.07 16.48 3.84
CA GLU A 37 5.48 16.09 5.14
C GLU A 37 4.05 16.61 5.32
N GLU A 38 3.80 17.89 5.06
CA GLU A 38 2.49 18.53 5.22
C GLU A 38 1.42 17.93 4.29
N ASN A 39 1.79 17.61 3.04
CA ASN A 39 0.89 16.98 2.08
C ASN A 39 0.53 15.55 2.50
N ASN A 40 1.51 14.77 3.00
CA ASN A 40 1.27 13.41 3.47
C ASN A 40 0.38 13.38 4.73
N ILE A 41 0.57 14.33 5.65
CA ILE A 41 -0.28 14.48 6.85
C ILE A 41 -1.73 14.79 6.46
N ASN A 42 -1.93 15.75 5.54
CA ASN A 42 -3.28 16.10 5.09
C ASN A 42 -3.98 14.92 4.40
N TRP A 43 -3.25 14.21 3.52
CA TRP A 43 -3.78 13.01 2.88
C TRP A 43 -4.10 11.88 3.86
N ALA A 44 -3.23 11.63 4.83
CA ALA A 44 -3.49 10.67 5.89
C ALA A 44 -4.79 11.00 6.63
N ARG A 45 -4.95 12.27 7.04
CA ARG A 45 -6.18 12.73 7.70
C ARG A 45 -7.42 12.50 6.85
N ARG A 46 -7.39 12.89 5.56
CA ARG A 46 -8.52 12.68 4.64
C ARG A 46 -8.85 11.21 4.41
N MET A 47 -7.83 10.34 4.35
CA MET A 47 -8.01 8.90 4.22
C MET A 47 -8.64 8.31 5.49
N THR A 48 -8.14 8.68 6.67
CA THR A 48 -8.71 8.27 7.96
C THR A 48 -10.16 8.72 8.11
N GLU A 49 -10.47 9.99 7.80
CA GLU A 49 -11.84 10.53 7.85
C GLU A 49 -12.80 9.79 6.90
N ALA A 50 -12.28 9.23 5.79
CA ALA A 50 -13.04 8.43 4.85
C ALA A 50 -13.17 6.94 5.21
N GLY A 51 -12.56 6.50 6.31
CA GLY A 51 -12.63 5.12 6.81
C GLY A 51 -11.51 4.20 6.33
N ILE A 52 -10.45 4.73 5.69
CA ILE A 52 -9.23 3.97 5.39
C ILE A 52 -8.38 3.89 6.65
N GLU A 53 -7.92 2.69 7.01
CA GLU A 53 -6.94 2.51 8.07
C GLU A 53 -5.56 3.00 7.58
N VAL A 54 -5.03 4.04 8.19
CA VAL A 54 -3.72 4.60 7.82
C VAL A 54 -2.67 4.15 8.82
N ILE A 55 -1.67 3.42 8.32
CA ILE A 55 -0.50 2.99 9.10
C ILE A 55 0.66 3.92 8.77
N PHE A 56 1.26 4.50 9.80
CA PHE A 56 2.47 5.30 9.65
C PHE A 56 3.71 4.41 9.84
N GLY A 57 4.62 4.43 8.87
CA GLY A 57 5.91 3.74 9.00
C GLY A 57 6.78 4.32 10.11
N LEU A 58 7.69 3.50 10.66
CA LEU A 58 8.68 3.97 11.64
C LEU A 58 9.60 5.04 11.05
N GLN A 59 9.98 6.03 11.86
CA GLN A 59 10.87 7.11 11.41
C GLN A 59 12.25 6.62 10.94
N THR A 60 12.74 5.52 11.50
CA THR A 60 14.05 4.92 11.18
C THR A 60 13.98 3.93 10.02
N LEU A 61 12.79 3.56 9.55
CA LEU A 61 12.59 2.55 8.51
C LEU A 61 11.89 3.17 7.30
N LYS A 62 12.64 3.38 6.22
CA LYS A 62 12.09 3.85 4.95
C LYS A 62 11.42 2.72 4.20
N ILE A 63 10.27 2.98 3.60
CA ILE A 63 9.48 1.97 2.89
C ILE A 63 9.61 2.23 1.39
N HIS A 64 10.62 1.62 0.77
CA HIS A 64 10.83 1.74 -0.66
C HIS A 64 10.08 0.68 -1.48
N SER A 65 9.49 -0.34 -0.85
CA SER A 65 8.71 -1.36 -1.54
C SER A 65 7.43 -0.77 -2.13
N LYS A 66 7.00 -1.22 -3.32
CA LYS A 66 5.74 -0.82 -3.98
C LYS A 66 4.88 -2.05 -4.11
N LEU A 67 4.08 -2.29 -3.07
CA LEU A 67 3.27 -3.48 -2.91
C LEU A 67 1.80 -3.11 -2.87
N CYS A 68 0.95 -3.97 -3.41
CA CYS A 68 -0.49 -3.94 -3.20
C CYS A 68 -0.99 -5.37 -3.00
N LEU A 69 -1.80 -5.59 -1.99
CA LEU A 69 -2.39 -6.89 -1.70
C LEU A 69 -3.92 -6.74 -1.72
N ILE A 70 -4.58 -7.64 -2.45
CA ILE A 70 -6.04 -7.72 -2.53
C ILE A 70 -6.45 -9.10 -2.08
N THR A 71 -7.31 -9.15 -1.07
CA THR A 71 -7.92 -10.37 -0.58
C THR A 71 -9.37 -10.42 -1.03
N ARG A 72 -9.75 -11.51 -1.70
CA ARG A 72 -11.10 -11.72 -2.25
C ARG A 72 -11.62 -13.09 -1.85
N GLN A 73 -12.89 -13.18 -1.48
CA GLN A 73 -13.56 -14.46 -1.31
C GLN A 73 -14.08 -14.98 -2.65
N GLU A 74 -13.66 -16.19 -3.04
CA GLU A 74 -14.06 -16.88 -4.27
C GLU A 74 -14.53 -18.29 -3.95
N LYS A 75 -15.78 -18.62 -4.33
CA LYS A 75 -16.35 -19.97 -4.13
C LYS A 75 -16.16 -20.49 -2.68
N GLY A 76 -16.27 -19.60 -1.70
CA GLY A 76 -16.09 -19.91 -0.27
C GLY A 76 -14.65 -19.96 0.22
N LYS A 77 -13.63 -19.79 -0.64
CA LYS A 77 -12.21 -19.74 -0.26
C LYS A 77 -11.68 -18.30 -0.31
N ILE A 78 -10.70 -18.01 0.52
CA ILE A 78 -9.96 -16.74 0.47
C ILE A 78 -8.85 -16.88 -0.58
N GLN A 79 -8.84 -15.98 -1.56
CA GLN A 79 -7.80 -15.86 -2.57
C GLN A 79 -7.11 -14.51 -2.42
N LYS A 80 -5.77 -14.52 -2.41
CA LYS A 80 -4.95 -13.31 -2.40
C LYS A 80 -4.40 -13.02 -3.79
N PHE A 81 -4.24 -11.74 -4.09
CA PHE A 81 -3.62 -11.21 -5.30
C PHE A 81 -2.62 -10.14 -4.89
N ALA A 82 -1.38 -10.29 -5.31
CA ALA A 82 -0.32 -9.34 -5.02
C ALA A 82 0.12 -8.61 -6.29
N HIS A 83 0.41 -7.32 -6.14
CA HIS A 83 1.21 -6.55 -7.07
C HIS A 83 2.53 -6.18 -6.41
N ILE A 84 3.63 -6.38 -7.14
CA ILE A 84 4.99 -6.04 -6.75
C ILE A 84 5.60 -5.19 -7.86
N GLY A 85 5.87 -3.93 -7.56
CA GLY A 85 6.44 -2.97 -8.51
C GLY A 85 7.86 -2.54 -8.14
N THR A 86 8.69 -2.28 -9.15
CA THR A 86 9.95 -1.52 -8.97
C THR A 86 9.69 -0.01 -8.88
N GLY A 87 8.64 0.45 -9.57
CA GLY A 87 8.22 1.85 -9.67
C GLY A 87 7.01 2.20 -8.82
N ASN A 88 6.86 3.48 -8.49
CA ASN A 88 5.73 4.00 -7.70
C ASN A 88 4.42 4.08 -8.51
N PHE A 89 3.31 4.19 -7.78
CA PHE A 89 1.96 4.31 -8.34
C PHE A 89 1.65 5.73 -8.86
N ASN A 90 2.58 6.35 -9.58
CA ASN A 90 2.40 7.67 -10.16
C ASN A 90 2.25 7.58 -11.68
N GLU A 91 1.07 7.97 -12.17
CA GLU A 91 0.69 7.78 -13.56
C GLU A 91 1.47 8.67 -14.54
N LYS A 92 2.09 9.75 -14.05
CA LYS A 92 2.93 10.63 -14.86
C LYS A 92 4.31 10.04 -15.05
N THR A 93 4.93 9.58 -13.97
CA THR A 93 6.29 9.02 -14.00
C THR A 93 6.33 7.66 -14.69
N ALA A 94 5.25 6.86 -14.59
CA ALA A 94 5.12 5.58 -15.29
C ALA A 94 5.27 5.65 -16.83
N ARG A 95 5.16 6.85 -17.43
CA ARG A 95 5.36 7.06 -18.88
C ARG A 95 6.80 7.33 -19.29
N VAL A 96 7.66 7.67 -18.32
CA VAL A 96 9.01 8.17 -18.56
C VAL A 96 10.06 7.25 -17.94
N TYR A 97 9.74 6.65 -16.79
CA TYR A 97 10.62 5.69 -16.12
C TYR A 97 10.31 4.27 -16.57
N THR A 98 11.38 3.48 -16.72
CA THR A 98 11.29 2.05 -16.97
C THR A 98 11.16 1.32 -15.66
N ASP A 99 10.02 0.69 -15.44
CA ASP A 99 9.72 -0.08 -14.25
C ASP A 99 9.05 -1.41 -14.61
N MET A 100 9.20 -2.39 -13.73
CA MET A 100 8.52 -3.68 -13.82
C MET A 100 7.37 -3.75 -12.82
N SER A 101 6.32 -4.47 -13.18
CA SER A 101 5.18 -4.77 -12.31
C SER A 101 4.80 -6.24 -12.46
N LEU A 102 4.96 -6.99 -11.37
CA LEU A 102 4.48 -8.35 -11.26
C LEU A 102 3.08 -8.33 -10.66
N PHE A 103 2.12 -8.95 -11.35
CA PHE A 103 0.81 -9.29 -10.82
C PHE A 103 0.74 -10.81 -10.65
N THR A 104 0.41 -11.27 -9.45
CA THR A 104 0.43 -12.71 -9.13
C THR A 104 -0.68 -13.09 -8.15
N CYS A 105 -1.13 -14.34 -8.25
CA CYS A 105 -1.95 -15.01 -7.25
C CYS A 105 -1.23 -16.24 -6.64
N HIS A 106 0.10 -16.33 -6.83
CA HIS A 106 0.92 -17.37 -6.25
C HIS A 106 0.87 -17.26 -4.72
N SER A 107 0.45 -18.33 -4.05
CA SER A 107 0.14 -18.31 -2.61
C SER A 107 1.32 -17.86 -1.77
N GLU A 108 2.50 -18.45 -1.97
CA GLU A 108 3.71 -18.14 -1.18
C GLU A 108 4.11 -16.67 -1.30
N ILE A 109 4.15 -16.13 -2.53
CA ILE A 109 4.46 -14.71 -2.76
C ILE A 109 3.40 -13.80 -2.14
N CYS A 110 2.11 -14.17 -2.22
CA CYS A 110 1.05 -13.37 -1.63
C CYS A 110 1.13 -13.37 -0.09
N ASP A 111 1.48 -14.49 0.52
CA ASP A 111 1.65 -14.62 1.96
C ASP A 111 2.88 -13.85 2.46
N GLU A 112 3.99 -13.84 1.71
CA GLU A 112 5.13 -12.98 2.02
C GLU A 112 4.80 -11.49 1.90
N VAL A 113 4.05 -11.09 0.87
CA VAL A 113 3.60 -9.69 0.73
C VAL A 113 2.73 -9.28 1.92
N ASP A 114 1.85 -10.17 2.39
CA ASP A 114 1.04 -9.97 3.59
C ASP A 114 1.90 -9.80 4.84
N GLN A 115 2.90 -10.67 5.03
CA GLN A 115 3.89 -10.56 6.12
C GLN A 115 4.66 -9.24 6.07
N VAL A 116 4.96 -8.69 4.89
CA VAL A 116 5.59 -7.36 4.77
C VAL A 116 4.66 -6.26 5.29
N PHE A 117 3.35 -6.33 5.03
CA PHE A 117 2.38 -5.37 5.60
C PHE A 117 2.29 -5.52 7.13
N GLU A 118 2.23 -6.75 7.65
CA GLU A 118 2.25 -7.01 9.08
C GLU A 118 3.54 -6.52 9.75
N PHE A 119 4.69 -6.72 9.12
CA PHE A 119 5.98 -6.25 9.59
C PHE A 119 6.02 -4.72 9.68
N ILE A 120 5.46 -4.02 8.69
CA ILE A 120 5.37 -2.56 8.72
C ILE A 120 4.47 -2.09 9.87
N GLN A 121 3.35 -2.79 10.12
CA GLN A 121 2.41 -2.45 11.19
C GLN A 121 2.97 -2.76 12.59
N TYR A 122 3.68 -3.88 12.72
CA TYR A 122 4.15 -4.44 13.99
C TYR A 122 5.67 -4.66 14.00
N SER A 123 6.42 -3.66 13.56
CA SER A 123 7.88 -3.71 13.38
C SER A 123 8.70 -4.04 14.64
N TYR A 124 8.07 -4.04 15.82
CA TYR A 124 8.68 -4.42 17.09
C TYR A 124 8.60 -5.93 17.38
N LYS A 125 7.82 -6.70 16.60
CA LYS A 125 7.72 -8.15 16.72
C LYS A 125 8.81 -8.84 15.89
N PRO A 126 9.32 -10.00 16.31
CA PRO A 126 10.21 -10.80 15.48
C PRO A 126 9.44 -11.36 14.28
N PHE A 127 10.00 -11.21 13.08
CA PHE A 127 9.50 -11.80 11.84
C PHE A 127 10.52 -12.78 11.28
N GLN A 128 10.06 -13.95 10.84
CA GLN A 128 10.80 -14.85 9.96
C GLN A 128 10.06 -14.90 8.64
N PHE A 129 10.73 -14.47 7.58
CA PHE A 129 10.28 -14.70 6.21
C PHE A 129 10.74 -16.10 5.80
N ASN A 130 10.00 -16.75 4.90
CA ASN A 130 10.33 -18.09 4.42
C ASN A 130 11.53 -18.12 3.49
#